data_AF-A0A3A5QP85-F1
#
_entry.id   AF-A0A3A5QP85-F1
#
_cell.length_a   1.000
_cell.length_b   1.000
_cell.length_c   1.000
_cell.angle_alpha   90.00
_cell.angle_beta   90.00
_cell.angle_gamma   90.00
#
_symmetry.space_group_name_H-M   'P 1'
#
loop_
_entity.id
_entity.type
_entity.pdbx_description
1 polymer ?
#
loop_
_entity_poly.entity_id
_entity_poly.type
_entity_poly.pdbx_seq_one_letter_code
_entity_poly.pdbx_strand_id
1 'polypeptide(L)' 'MTQKERIEKVREALNNGKCLSVEFYKDGSGACFHFIDPHGDHGLPCDWSMSFPIEEAIQIISGFRFKQHELNKCY' A
#
# COMPACT_ATOMS: atom_id res chain seq x y z
N MET A 1 4.34 14.44 7.04
CA MET A 1 3.70 13.72 5.93
C MET A 1 2.21 13.95 6.01
N THR A 2 1.61 14.53 4.97
CA THR A 2 0.17 14.75 4.88
C THR A 2 -0.56 13.44 4.58
N GLN A 3 -1.88 13.40 4.81
CA GLN A 3 -2.69 12.22 4.48
C GLN A 3 -2.60 11.86 2.99
N LYS A 4 -2.61 12.86 2.11
CA LYS A 4 -2.47 12.68 0.67
C LYS A 4 -1.14 12.02 0.29
N GLU A 5 -0.02 12.48 0.88
CA GLU A 5 1.30 11.89 0.66
C GLU A 5 1.37 10.43 1.13
N ARG A 6 0.71 10.10 2.26
CA ARG A 6 0.62 8.73 2.76
C ARG A 6 -0.13 7.82 1.78
N ILE A 7 -1.27 8.29 1.27
CA ILE A 7 -2.08 7.55 0.27
C ILE A 7 -1.27 7.30 -1.01
N GLU A 8 -0.64 8.36 -1.55
CA GLU A 8 0.16 8.26 -2.78
C GLU A 8 1.31 7.26 -2.62
N LYS A 9 2.00 7.28 -1.48
CA LYS A 9 3.09 6.35 -1.17
C LYS A 9 2.66 4.89 -1.16
N VAL A 10 1.50 4.59 -0.58
CA VAL A 10 0.95 3.23 -0.58
C VAL A 10 0.50 2.81 -1.99
N ARG A 11 -0.12 3.72 -2.75
CA ARG A 11 -0.50 3.45 -4.15
C ARG A 11 0.72 3.18 -5.03
N GLU A 12 1.81 3.89 -4.82
CA GLU A 12 3.07 3.64 -5.53
C GLU A 12 3.62 2.26 -5.19
N ALA A 13 3.63 1.87 -3.91
CA ALA A 13 4.02 0.54 -3.49
C ALA A 13 3.14 -0.56 -4.10
N LEU A 14 1.83 -0.35 -4.19
CA LEU A 14 0.90 -1.26 -4.88
C LEU A 14 1.23 -1.38 -6.38
N ASN A 15 1.49 -0.27 -7.07
CA ASN A 15 1.79 -0.25 -8.51
C ASN A 15 3.12 -0.96 -8.84
N ASN A 16 4.10 -0.81 -7.96
CA ASN A 16 5.43 -1.42 -8.09
C ASN A 16 5.49 -2.86 -7.58
N GLY A 17 4.37 -3.42 -7.07
CA GLY A 17 4.34 -4.78 -6.52
C GLY A 17 5.11 -4.94 -5.22
N LYS A 18 5.38 -3.84 -4.50
CA LYS A 18 6.12 -3.80 -3.22
C LYS A 18 5.21 -3.77 -1.99
N CYS A 19 3.89 -3.82 -2.19
CA CYS A 19 2.94 -4.07 -1.13
C CYS A 19 2.92 -5.58 -0.81
N LEU A 20 3.31 -5.91 0.41
CA LEU A 20 3.48 -7.27 0.91
C LEU A 20 2.16 -7.85 1.40
N SER A 21 1.40 -7.07 2.18
CA SER A 21 0.09 -7.48 2.68
C SER A 21 -0.85 -6.29 2.88
N VAL A 22 -2.14 -6.60 2.85
CA VAL A 22 -3.22 -5.67 3.22
C VAL A 22 -4.12 -6.41 4.21
N GLU A 23 -4.22 -5.89 5.42
CA GLU A 23 -4.99 -6.50 6.51
C GLU A 23 -6.14 -5.59 6.90
N PHE A 24 -7.37 -6.09 6.75
CA PHE A 24 -8.57 -5.38 7.20
C PHE A 24 -8.78 -5.63 8.70
N TYR A 25 -9.07 -4.56 9.44
CA TYR A 25 -9.40 -4.70 10.85
C TYR A 25 -10.74 -5.41 11.02
N LYS A 26 -10.82 -6.31 12.02
CA LYS A 26 -12.01 -7.15 12.28
C LYS A 26 -13.26 -6.34 12.62
N ASP A 27 -13.08 -5.14 13.16
CA ASP A 27 -14.15 -4.20 13.50
C ASP A 27 -14.66 -3.39 12.29
N GLY A 28 -14.03 -3.53 11.12
CA GLY A 28 -14.37 -2.79 9.92
C GLY A 28 -13.93 -1.32 9.93
N SER A 29 -13.12 -0.90 10.91
CA SER A 29 -12.68 0.50 11.04
C SER A 29 -11.75 0.93 9.90
N GLY A 30 -11.05 -0.01 9.27
CA GLY A 30 -10.08 0.30 8.24
C GLY A 30 -9.20 -0.87 7.83
N ALA A 31 -8.05 -0.53 7.25
CA ALA A 31 -7.05 -1.50 6.83
C ALA A 31 -5.63 -1.00 7.11
N CYS A 32 -4.72 -1.94 7.34
CA CYS A 32 -3.28 -1.73 7.41
C CYS A 32 -2.61 -2.25 6.13
N PHE A 33 -1.73 -1.43 5.57
CA PHE A 33 -0.94 -1.77 4.39
C PHE A 33 0.51 -1.93 4.79
N HIS A 34 1.05 -3.12 4.52
CA HIS A 34 2.46 -3.45 4.75
C HIS A 34 3.19 -3.42 3.41
N PHE A 35 4.25 -2.64 3.31
CA PHE A 35 4.98 -2.45 2.06
C PHE A 35 6.45 -2.08 2.26
N ILE A 36 7.26 -2.31 1.23
CA ILE A 36 8.65 -1.87 1.19
C ILE A 36 8.74 -0.53 0.46
N ASP A 37 9.17 0.50 1.17
CA ASP A 37 9.53 1.78 0.57
C ASP A 37 11.01 1.75 0.14
N PRO A 38 11.32 1.87 -1.18
CA PRO A 38 12.70 1.88 -1.65
C PRO A 38 13.53 3.08 -1.16
N HIS A 39 12.89 4.21 -0.81
CA HIS A 39 13.57 5.45 -0.45
C HIS A 39 13.19 5.87 0.97
N GLY A 40 13.09 4.90 1.88
CA GLY A 40 12.67 5.12 3.26
C GLY A 40 13.72 5.89 4.06
N ASP A 41 14.30 5.23 5.06
CA ASP A 41 15.22 5.89 5.97
C ASP A 41 16.60 6.07 5.32
N HIS A 42 17.11 7.31 5.31
CA HIS A 42 18.39 7.67 4.68
C HIS A 42 18.58 7.18 3.22
N GLY A 43 17.49 6.99 2.48
CA GLY A 43 17.53 6.50 1.09
C GLY A 43 17.71 4.98 0.95
N LEU A 44 17.54 4.22 2.03
CA LEU A 44 17.58 2.76 2.02
C LEU A 44 16.16 2.14 1.98
N PRO A 45 16.01 0.94 1.40
CA PRO A 45 14.76 0.20 1.47
C PRO A 45 14.36 -0.03 2.92
N CYS A 46 13.13 0.37 3.27
CA CYS A 46 12.62 0.26 4.61
C CYS A 46 11.24 -0.40 4.61
N ASP A 47 10.99 -1.19 5.64
CA ASP A 47 9.73 -1.85 5.88
C ASP A 47 8.76 -0.87 6.57
N TRP A 48 7.60 -0.64 5.94
CA TRP A 48 6.60 0.30 6.42
C TRP A 48 5.24 -0.36 6.56
N SER A 49 4.56 0.00 7.66
CA SER A 49 3.16 -0.32 7.88
C SER A 49 2.36 0.96 8.05
N MET A 50 1.29 1.12 7.29
CA MET A 50 0.41 2.30 7.37
C MET A 50 -1.05 1.91 7.46
N SER A 51 -1.72 2.48 8.46
CA SER A 51 -3.14 2.27 8.72
C SER A 51 -3.99 3.43 8.19
N PHE A 52 -5.11 3.09 7.57
CA PHE A 52 -6.07 4.04 7.01
C PHE A 52 -7.51 3.68 7.42
N PRO A 53 -8.39 4.68 7.61
CA PRO A 53 -9.83 4.47 7.73
C PRO A 53 -10.38 3.72 6.52
N ILE A 54 -11.51 3.04 6.69
CA ILE A 54 -12.06 2.16 5.65
C ILE A 54 -12.35 2.89 4.33
N GLU A 55 -12.83 4.13 4.36
CA GLU A 55 -13.11 4.92 3.16
C GLU A 55 -11.83 5.18 2.35
N GLU A 56 -10.75 5.57 3.02
CA GLU A 56 -9.44 5.78 2.40
C GLU A 56 -8.82 4.46 1.94
N ALA A 57 -8.94 3.39 2.73
CA ALA A 57 -8.45 2.07 2.37
C ALA A 57 -9.10 1.58 1.07
N ILE A 58 -10.43 1.74 0.92
CA ILE A 58 -11.16 1.41 -0.31
C ILE A 58 -10.66 2.26 -1.49
N GLN A 59 -10.44 3.57 -1.29
CA GLN A 59 -9.88 4.43 -2.32
C GLN A 59 -8.47 3.98 -2.74
N ILE A 60 -7.60 3.65 -1.78
CA ILE A 60 -6.22 3.19 -2.02
C ILE A 60 -6.22 1.93 -2.88
N ILE A 61 -7.02 0.92 -2.54
CA ILE A 61 -7.05 -0.36 -3.29
C ILE A 61 -7.81 -0.26 -4.61
N SER A 62 -8.64 0.76 -4.80
CA SER A 62 -9.42 0.91 -6.03
C SER A 62 -8.50 1.05 -7.25
N GLY A 63 -8.75 0.20 -8.26
CA GLY A 63 -7.94 0.11 -9.47
C GLY A 63 -6.72 -0.81 -9.37
N PHE A 64 -6.45 -1.42 -8.22
CA PHE A 64 -5.40 -2.42 -8.05
C PHE A 64 -5.97 -3.82 -7.88
N ARG A 65 -5.19 -4.82 -8.30
CA ARG A 65 -5.50 -6.23 -8.05
C ARG A 65 -4.56 -6.76 -6.97
N PHE A 66 -5.08 -7.49 -6.00
CA PHE A 66 -4.21 -8.23 -5.08
C PHE A 66 -3.35 -9.21 -5.87
N LYS A 67 -2.08 -9.35 -5.48
CA LYS A 67 -1.07 -10.17 -6.21
C LYS A 67 -0.86 -9.74 -7.66
N GLN A 68 -1.06 -8.46 -8.00
CA GLN A 68 -0.78 -7.95 -9.35
C GLN A 68 0.67 -8.19 -9.80
N HIS A 69 1.62 -8.33 -8.88
CA HIS A 69 3.01 -8.69 -9.18
C HIS A 69 3.19 -10.17 -9.60
N GLU A 70 2.24 -11.06 -9.30
CA GLU A 70 2.25 -12.46 -9.74
C GLU A 70 1.68 -12.63 -11.15
N LEU A 71 0.94 -11.63 -11.64
CA LEU A 71 0.42 -11.61 -12.99
C LEU A 71 1.48 -10.96 -13.88
N ASN A 72 2.08 -11.75 -14.78
CA ASN A 72 2.94 -11.22 -15.84
C ASN A 72 2.20 -10.06 -16.53
N LYS A 73 2.74 -8.84 -16.41
CA LYS A 73 2.29 -7.72 -17.23
C LYS A 73 2.59 -8.13 -18.67
N CYS A 74 1.58 -8.56 -19.42
CA CYS A 74 1.73 -8.77 -20.86
C CYS A 74 2.11 -7.42 -21.46
N TYR A 75 3.33 -7.34 -21.99
CA TYR A 75 3.85 -6.21 -22.76
C TYR A 75 3.39 -6.30 -24.21
#